data_AF-A0A178A9K7-F1
#
_entry.id   AF-A0A178A9K7-F1
#
_cell.length_a   1.000
_cell.length_b   1.000
_cell.length_c   1.000
_cell.angle_alpha   90.00
_cell.angle_beta   90.00
_cell.angle_gamma   90.00
#
_symmetry.space_group_name_H-M   'P 1'
#
loop_
_entity.id
_entity.type
_entity.pdbx_description
1 polymer ?
#
loop_
_entity_poly.entity_id
_entity_poly.type
_entity_poly.pdbx_seq_one_letter_code
_entity_poly.pdbx_strand_id
1 'polypeptide(L)'
;MGISQHFHRATPASTSAPTGTAAASSLFWPLLISNFVLSALSITNLGLISSMVAFLLDQKHNVHSYKIDWPGSTFNLNVEPANLWTDQGHTSNGVAGYGFFLGLFGMFVAWRVRKSTRPLKSVTALLILQFLAVLFTLSALVFVFVVTNQTTGQSIRAPIAANTEGSNYAEFKWTPETWFKAVLDLPLADEQRRDEIDSKITNMVAWRWMLVPIFIVDVIAFGVTTFAWLKQRKNSTTRASSANTIEK
;
A
#
# COMPACT_ATOMS: atom_id res chain seq x y z
N MET A 1 -65.11 42.10 -47.75
CA MET A 1 -64.75 41.38 -46.50
C MET A 1 -63.56 40.49 -46.80
N GLY A 2 -62.35 40.91 -46.40
CA GLY A 2 -61.10 40.17 -46.61
C GLY A 2 -60.51 39.77 -45.26
N ILE A 3 -60.26 38.48 -45.06
CA ILE A 3 -59.70 37.90 -43.84
C ILE A 3 -58.19 37.78 -44.03
N SER A 4 -57.41 38.57 -43.29
CA SER A 4 -55.95 38.43 -43.23
C SER A 4 -55.56 37.35 -42.21
N GLN A 5 -54.96 36.26 -42.69
CA GLN A 5 -54.33 35.24 -41.85
C GLN A 5 -52.92 35.68 -41.46
N HIS A 6 -52.70 35.97 -40.17
CA HIS A 6 -51.38 36.16 -39.60
C HIS A 6 -50.71 34.79 -39.37
N PHE A 7 -49.69 34.48 -40.16
CA PHE A 7 -48.77 33.36 -39.90
C PHE A 7 -47.79 33.74 -38.78
N HIS A 8 -47.92 33.12 -37.62
CA HIS A 8 -46.90 33.14 -36.58
C HIS A 8 -45.73 32.23 -37.00
N ARG A 9 -44.57 32.84 -37.24
CA ARG A 9 -43.30 32.17 -37.49
C ARG A 9 -42.77 31.59 -36.18
N ALA A 10 -42.87 30.28 -36.01
CA ALA A 10 -42.21 29.57 -34.91
C ALA A 10 -40.69 29.63 -35.09
N THR A 11 -39.99 30.15 -34.08
CA THR A 11 -38.53 30.17 -34.03
C THR A 11 -38.05 28.81 -33.53
N PRO A 12 -37.14 28.10 -34.23
CA PRO A 12 -36.62 26.84 -33.74
C PRO A 12 -35.74 27.10 -32.52
N ALA A 13 -36.09 26.49 -31.39
CA ALA A 13 -35.24 26.43 -30.22
C ALA A 13 -33.93 25.71 -30.60
N SER A 14 -32.81 26.42 -30.54
CA SER A 14 -31.49 25.84 -30.73
C SER A 14 -31.22 24.84 -29.60
N THR A 15 -31.27 23.55 -29.91
CA THR A 15 -30.87 22.48 -29.01
C THR A 15 -29.36 22.54 -28.82
N SER A 16 -28.90 23.25 -27.79
CA SER A 16 -27.51 23.17 -27.35
C SER A 16 -27.23 21.74 -26.87
N ALA A 17 -26.40 21.01 -27.60
CA ALA A 17 -25.96 19.67 -27.24
C ALA A 17 -25.31 19.67 -25.84
N PRO A 18 -25.55 18.65 -25.00
CA PRO A 18 -25.00 18.60 -23.65
C PRO A 18 -23.50 18.31 -23.70
N THR A 19 -22.67 19.34 -23.60
CA THR A 19 -21.20 19.26 -23.44
C THR A 19 -20.75 18.64 -22.10
N GLY A 20 -21.69 18.19 -21.25
CA GLY A 20 -21.40 17.70 -19.90
C GLY A 20 -20.78 16.30 -19.80
N THR A 21 -20.93 15.42 -20.81
CA THR A 21 -20.48 14.01 -20.74
C THR A 21 -18.98 13.85 -20.95
N ALA A 22 -18.35 14.66 -21.79
CA ALA A 22 -16.91 14.57 -22.08
C ALA A 22 -16.03 14.97 -20.88
N ALA A 23 -16.49 15.90 -20.04
CA ALA A 23 -15.71 16.37 -18.89
C ALA A 23 -15.64 15.35 -17.74
N ALA A 24 -16.71 14.57 -17.53
CA ALA A 24 -16.78 13.55 -16.48
C ALA A 24 -16.03 12.25 -16.85
N SER A 25 -15.98 11.90 -18.14
CA SER A 25 -15.24 10.71 -18.61
C SER A 25 -13.71 10.85 -18.41
N SER A 26 -13.18 12.07 -18.55
CA SER A 26 -11.73 12.35 -18.40
C SER A 26 -11.18 12.12 -16.97
N LEU A 27 -12.02 12.19 -15.94
CA LEU A 27 -11.59 11.96 -14.54
C LEU A 27 -11.70 10.50 -14.11
N PHE A 28 -12.55 9.72 -14.79
CA PHE A 28 -12.84 8.33 -14.42
C PHE A 28 -11.60 7.45 -14.52
N TRP A 29 -10.94 7.43 -15.68
CA TRP A 29 -9.82 6.53 -15.94
C TRP A 29 -8.61 6.77 -15.03
N PRO A 30 -8.13 8.01 -14.84
CA PRO A 30 -7.02 8.27 -13.93
C PRO A 30 -7.33 7.80 -12.50
N LEU A 31 -8.52 8.13 -11.97
CA LEU A 31 -8.93 7.71 -10.63
C LEU A 31 -9.04 6.19 -10.51
N LEU A 32 -9.63 5.54 -11.52
CA LEU A 32 -9.78 4.09 -11.50
C LEU A 32 -8.42 3.39 -11.51
N ILE A 33 -7.53 3.78 -12.43
CA ILE A 33 -6.23 3.12 -12.62
C ILE A 33 -5.34 3.34 -11.40
N SER A 34 -5.23 4.58 -10.90
CA SER A 34 -4.35 4.86 -9.76
C SER A 34 -4.77 4.08 -8.50
N ASN A 35 -6.09 4.02 -8.23
CA ASN A 35 -6.61 3.32 -7.06
C ASN A 35 -6.64 1.79 -7.23
N PHE A 36 -6.80 1.29 -8.47
CA PHE A 36 -6.64 -0.13 -8.77
C PHE A 36 -5.20 -0.60 -8.49
N VAL A 37 -4.21 0.14 -9.01
CA VAL A 37 -2.79 -0.17 -8.78
C VAL A 37 -2.45 -0.08 -7.29
N LEU A 38 -2.97 0.93 -6.57
CA LEU A 38 -2.82 1.03 -5.12
C LEU A 38 -3.34 -0.22 -4.41
N SER A 39 -4.57 -0.65 -4.76
CA SER A 39 -5.19 -1.84 -4.18
C SER A 39 -4.38 -3.10 -4.47
N ALA A 40 -3.92 -3.28 -5.72
CA ALA A 40 -3.19 -4.46 -6.16
C ALA A 40 -1.81 -4.59 -5.50
N LEU A 41 -1.05 -3.49 -5.41
CA LEU A 41 0.25 -3.50 -4.73
C LEU A 41 0.08 -3.73 -3.23
N SER A 42 -0.95 -3.11 -2.63
CA SER A 42 -1.21 -3.25 -1.20
C SER A 42 -1.61 -4.67 -0.81
N ILE A 43 -2.48 -5.34 -1.57
CA ILE A 43 -2.83 -6.75 -1.28
C ILE A 43 -1.66 -7.71 -1.54
N THR A 44 -0.82 -7.42 -2.54
CA THR A 44 0.41 -8.18 -2.79
C THR A 44 1.35 -8.07 -1.59
N ASN A 45 1.55 -6.86 -1.07
CA ASN A 45 2.37 -6.62 0.11
C ASN A 45 1.81 -7.31 1.36
N LEU A 46 0.49 -7.28 1.55
CA LEU A 46 -0.19 -8.01 2.61
C LEU A 46 0.04 -9.53 2.51
N GLY A 47 0.03 -10.08 1.29
CA GLY A 47 0.37 -11.48 1.03
C GLY A 47 1.80 -11.84 1.43
N LEU A 48 2.77 -10.98 1.11
CA LEU A 48 4.18 -11.17 1.51
C LEU A 48 4.34 -11.14 3.03
N ILE A 49 3.73 -10.15 3.71
CA ILE A 49 3.73 -10.07 5.19
C ILE A 49 3.08 -11.31 5.81
N SER A 50 1.94 -11.74 5.26
CA SER A 50 1.24 -12.93 5.78
C SER A 50 2.09 -14.19 5.63
N SER A 51 2.80 -14.35 4.50
CA SER A 51 3.73 -15.46 4.29
C SER A 51 4.89 -15.44 5.30
N MET A 52 5.42 -14.26 5.62
CA MET A 52 6.46 -14.07 6.63
C MET A 52 5.96 -14.45 8.03
N VAL A 53 4.76 -13.98 8.43
CA VAL A 53 4.18 -14.31 9.74
C VAL A 53 3.91 -15.81 9.85
N ALA A 54 3.35 -16.42 8.81
CA ALA A 54 3.12 -17.87 8.78
C ALA A 54 4.44 -18.65 8.93
N PHE A 55 5.49 -18.22 8.25
CA PHE A 55 6.82 -18.81 8.39
C PHE A 55 7.35 -18.68 9.82
N LEU A 56 7.31 -17.48 10.42
CA LEU A 56 7.75 -17.27 11.81
C LEU A 56 7.01 -18.17 12.81
N LEU A 57 5.68 -18.28 12.67
CA LEU A 57 4.87 -19.15 13.52
C LEU A 57 5.21 -20.63 13.32
N ASP A 58 5.42 -21.07 12.09
CA ASP A 58 5.85 -22.43 11.79
C ASP A 58 7.21 -22.75 12.41
N GLN A 59 8.18 -21.84 12.28
CA GLN A 59 9.49 -22.01 12.91
C GLN A 59 9.35 -22.12 14.44
N LYS A 60 8.54 -21.25 15.06
CA LYS A 60 8.31 -21.24 16.51
C LYS A 60 7.61 -22.52 17.02
N HIS A 61 6.59 -22.99 16.32
CA HIS A 61 5.71 -24.05 16.81
C HIS A 61 6.04 -25.45 16.34
N ASN A 62 6.75 -25.60 15.21
CA ASN A 62 7.04 -26.90 14.62
C ASN A 62 8.55 -27.21 14.51
N VAL A 63 9.41 -26.19 14.28
CA VAL A 63 10.87 -26.41 14.10
C VAL A 63 11.65 -26.30 15.40
N HIS A 64 11.36 -25.27 16.22
CA HIS A 64 11.98 -24.96 17.52
C HIS A 64 13.48 -24.62 17.52
N SER A 65 14.31 -25.41 16.84
CA SER A 65 15.76 -25.18 16.75
C SER A 65 16.37 -25.65 15.42
N TYR A 66 17.45 -25.00 15.02
CA TYR A 66 18.32 -25.41 13.92
C TYR A 66 19.58 -26.08 14.45
N LYS A 67 19.97 -27.21 13.85
CA LYS A 67 21.24 -27.85 14.16
C LYS A 67 22.37 -27.15 13.39
N ILE A 68 23.39 -26.68 14.11
CA ILE A 68 24.56 -26.00 13.57
C ILE A 68 25.78 -26.94 13.67
N ASP A 69 26.42 -27.21 12.53
CA ASP A 69 27.64 -28.03 12.43
C ASP A 69 28.88 -27.13 12.40
N TRP A 70 29.14 -26.44 13.52
CA TRP A 70 30.29 -25.55 13.64
C TRP A 70 31.61 -26.35 13.72
N PRO A 71 32.73 -25.87 13.15
CA PRO A 71 34.00 -26.59 13.23
C PRO A 71 34.40 -26.93 14.68
N GLY A 72 34.41 -28.23 14.99
CA GLY A 72 34.77 -28.75 16.31
C GLY A 72 33.65 -28.78 17.36
N SER A 73 32.43 -28.32 17.05
CA SER A 73 31.30 -28.38 17.97
C SER A 73 29.96 -28.31 17.23
N THR A 74 29.05 -29.23 17.54
CA THR A 74 27.66 -29.16 17.06
C THR A 74 26.76 -28.66 18.17
N PHE A 75 25.85 -27.74 17.87
CA PHE A 75 24.88 -27.22 18.85
C PHE A 75 23.55 -26.88 18.18
N ASN A 76 22.47 -26.83 18.97
CA ASN A 76 21.17 -26.37 18.49
C ASN A 76 20.96 -24.88 18.78
N LEU A 77 20.62 -24.13 17.73
CA LEU A 77 20.24 -22.73 17.81
C LEU A 77 18.72 -22.61 17.83
N ASN A 78 18.13 -21.99 18.85
CA ASN A 78 16.69 -21.70 18.85
C ASN A 78 16.30 -20.84 17.63
N VAL A 79 15.14 -21.14 17.03
CA VAL A 79 14.66 -20.46 15.81
C VAL A 79 14.36 -18.97 16.00
N GLU A 80 14.04 -18.53 17.23
CA GLU A 80 13.75 -17.14 17.56
C GLU A 80 14.86 -16.55 18.44
N PRO A 81 15.35 -15.32 18.16
CA PRO A 81 16.23 -14.61 19.06
C PRO A 81 15.43 -14.02 20.22
N ALA A 82 16.11 -13.65 21.31
CA ALA A 82 15.44 -13.05 22.46
C ALA A 82 14.85 -11.67 22.14
N ASN A 83 15.51 -10.93 21.25
CA ASN A 83 15.15 -9.56 20.89
C ASN A 83 14.72 -9.46 19.41
N LEU A 84 13.62 -10.11 19.05
CA LEU A 84 13.03 -9.98 17.71
C LEU A 84 12.11 -8.75 17.66
N TRP A 85 12.43 -7.80 16.79
CA TRP A 85 11.61 -6.62 16.54
C TRP A 85 10.63 -6.93 15.40
N THR A 86 9.33 -6.88 15.69
CA THR A 86 8.25 -7.16 14.72
C THR A 86 7.32 -5.97 14.45
N ASP A 87 7.43 -4.88 15.20
CA ASP A 87 6.55 -3.70 15.10
C ASP A 87 6.53 -3.08 13.70
N GLN A 88 7.68 -3.04 13.03
CA GLN A 88 7.81 -2.58 11.65
C GLN A 88 7.00 -3.45 10.67
N GLY A 89 6.90 -4.75 10.95
CA GLY A 89 5.99 -5.67 10.28
C GLY A 89 4.53 -5.27 10.51
N HIS A 90 4.13 -5.02 11.75
CA HIS A 90 2.78 -4.57 12.10
C HIS A 90 2.40 -3.22 11.48
N THR A 91 3.32 -2.24 11.49
CA THR A 91 3.09 -0.93 10.86
C THR A 91 2.88 -1.07 9.35
N SER A 92 3.75 -1.83 8.66
CA SER A 92 3.61 -2.06 7.22
C SER A 92 2.36 -2.87 6.85
N ASN A 93 1.91 -3.77 7.73
CA ASN A 93 0.65 -4.49 7.59
C ASN A 93 -0.53 -3.50 7.62
N GLY A 94 -0.51 -2.57 8.58
CA GLY A 94 -1.47 -1.47 8.65
C GLY A 94 -1.54 -0.66 7.35
N VAL A 95 -0.38 -0.30 6.79
CA VAL A 95 -0.30 0.38 5.48
C VAL A 95 -0.90 -0.46 4.35
N ALA A 96 -0.53 -1.74 4.26
CA ALA A 96 -1.04 -2.64 3.24
C ALA A 96 -2.56 -2.84 3.34
N GLY A 97 -3.10 -3.05 4.54
CA GLY A 97 -4.54 -3.13 4.76
C GLY A 97 -5.26 -1.83 4.39
N TYR A 98 -4.71 -0.70 4.85
CA TYR A 98 -5.28 0.63 4.56
C TYR A 98 -5.30 0.93 3.06
N GLY A 99 -4.17 0.75 2.37
CA GLY A 99 -4.04 0.97 0.93
C GLY A 99 -4.97 0.07 0.10
N PHE A 100 -5.16 -1.19 0.50
CA PHE A 100 -6.09 -2.11 -0.16
C PHE A 100 -7.52 -1.57 -0.13
N PHE A 101 -8.08 -1.32 1.06
CA PHE A 101 -9.45 -0.83 1.18
C PHE A 101 -9.63 0.58 0.63
N LEU A 102 -8.62 1.44 0.77
CA LEU A 102 -8.66 2.78 0.19
C LEU A 102 -8.68 2.74 -1.35
N GLY A 103 -7.90 1.83 -1.96
CA GLY A 103 -7.93 1.60 -3.39
C GLY A 103 -9.31 1.12 -3.88
N LEU A 104 -9.94 0.17 -3.18
CA LEU A 104 -11.31 -0.25 -3.47
C LEU A 104 -12.30 0.93 -3.37
N PHE A 105 -12.19 1.74 -2.32
CA PHE A 105 -13.02 2.93 -2.15
C PHE A 105 -12.80 3.95 -3.27
N GLY A 106 -11.55 4.17 -3.69
CA GLY A 106 -11.20 5.07 -4.78
C GLY A 106 -11.77 4.61 -6.13
N MET A 107 -11.74 3.31 -6.42
CA MET A 107 -12.39 2.75 -7.61
C MET A 107 -13.92 2.95 -7.58
N PHE A 108 -14.55 2.76 -6.42
CA PHE A 108 -15.97 3.05 -6.23
C PHE A 108 -16.27 4.54 -6.47
N VAL A 109 -15.44 5.45 -5.95
CA VAL A 109 -15.57 6.88 -6.19
C VAL A 109 -15.40 7.22 -7.67
N ALA A 110 -14.44 6.62 -8.37
CA ALA A 110 -14.26 6.80 -9.81
C ALA A 110 -15.55 6.45 -10.57
N TRP A 111 -16.15 5.29 -10.28
CA TRP A 111 -17.41 4.87 -10.88
C TRP A 111 -18.56 5.86 -10.61
N ARG A 112 -18.63 6.42 -9.40
CA ARG A 112 -19.63 7.46 -9.08
C ARG A 112 -19.39 8.76 -9.83
N VAL A 113 -18.12 9.20 -9.96
CA VAL A 113 -17.75 10.40 -10.72
C VAL A 113 -18.19 10.27 -12.18
N ARG A 114 -18.02 9.09 -12.79
CA ARG A 114 -18.45 8.82 -14.17
C ARG A 114 -19.93 9.10 -14.42
N LYS A 115 -20.80 8.83 -13.43
CA LYS A 115 -22.25 8.99 -13.54
C LYS A 115 -22.77 10.34 -13.03
N SER A 116 -21.92 11.15 -12.39
CA SER A 116 -22.35 12.35 -11.70
C SER A 116 -22.20 13.61 -12.57
N THR A 117 -23.24 14.43 -12.59
CA THR A 117 -23.21 15.80 -13.13
C THR A 117 -22.96 16.86 -12.05
N ARG A 118 -22.85 16.42 -10.78
CA ARG A 118 -22.66 17.29 -9.60
C ARG A 118 -21.37 16.92 -8.85
N PRO A 119 -20.77 17.87 -8.11
CA PRO A 119 -19.66 17.59 -7.21
C PRO A 119 -20.02 16.52 -6.18
N LEU A 120 -19.08 15.63 -5.87
CA LEU A 120 -19.30 14.52 -4.96
C LEU A 120 -18.49 14.70 -3.68
N LYS A 121 -19.16 14.68 -2.51
CA LYS A 121 -18.49 14.69 -1.19
C LYS A 121 -17.49 13.54 -1.03
N SER A 122 -17.73 12.42 -1.71
CA SER A 122 -16.84 11.25 -1.67
C SER A 122 -15.47 11.52 -2.30
N VAL A 123 -15.34 12.48 -3.23
CA VAL A 123 -14.03 12.90 -3.76
C VAL A 123 -13.24 13.65 -2.69
N THR A 124 -13.88 14.52 -1.90
CA THR A 124 -13.24 15.17 -0.75
C THR A 124 -12.82 14.16 0.31
N ALA A 125 -13.68 13.18 0.62
CA ALA A 125 -13.34 12.11 1.55
C ALA A 125 -12.13 11.29 1.06
N LEU A 126 -12.14 10.88 -0.22
CA LEU A 126 -11.02 10.16 -0.83
C LEU A 126 -9.72 10.98 -0.78
N LEU A 127 -9.79 12.29 -1.03
CA LEU A 127 -8.64 13.19 -0.95
C LEU A 127 -8.00 13.19 0.44
N ILE A 128 -8.83 13.34 1.49
CA ILE A 128 -8.35 13.35 2.89
C ILE A 128 -7.73 11.99 3.25
N LEU A 129 -8.40 10.88 2.89
CA LEU A 129 -7.91 9.54 3.19
C LEU A 129 -6.61 9.24 2.44
N GLN A 130 -6.47 9.64 1.18
CA GLN A 130 -5.22 9.47 0.43
C GLN A 130 -4.08 10.36 0.96
N PHE A 131 -4.38 11.57 1.45
CA PHE A 131 -3.39 12.37 2.15
C PHE A 131 -2.87 11.66 3.41
N LEU A 132 -3.77 11.08 4.21
CA LEU A 132 -3.38 10.25 5.37
C LEU A 132 -2.62 8.98 4.95
N ALA A 133 -2.98 8.37 3.82
CA ALA A 133 -2.26 7.23 3.25
C ALA A 133 -0.80 7.59 2.96
N VAL A 134 -0.56 8.70 2.25
CA VAL A 134 0.80 9.18 1.92
C VAL A 134 1.64 9.36 3.19
N LEU A 135 1.09 10.00 4.23
CA LEU A 135 1.80 10.20 5.49
C LEU A 135 2.07 8.87 6.21
N PHE A 136 1.09 7.97 6.23
CA PHE A 136 1.22 6.68 6.91
C PHE A 136 2.24 5.77 6.21
N THR A 137 2.16 5.67 4.88
CA THR A 137 3.11 4.92 4.06
C THR A 137 4.51 5.49 4.16
N LEU A 138 4.68 6.82 4.16
CA LEU A 138 5.99 7.45 4.37
C LEU A 138 6.59 7.09 5.74
N SER A 139 5.76 7.17 6.80
CA SER A 139 6.19 6.81 8.16
C SER A 139 6.61 5.34 8.24
N ALA A 140 5.81 4.43 7.69
CA ALA A 140 6.13 3.00 7.66
C ALA A 140 7.38 2.70 6.83
N LEU A 141 7.55 3.36 5.68
CA LEU A 141 8.73 3.23 4.82
C LEU A 141 9.99 3.62 5.59
N VAL A 142 10.00 4.80 6.21
CA VAL A 142 11.15 5.26 7.01
C VAL A 142 11.40 4.29 8.16
N PHE A 143 10.36 3.89 8.90
CA PHE A 143 10.51 3.01 10.05
C PHE A 143 11.09 1.64 9.67
N VAL A 144 10.54 0.97 8.65
CA VAL A 144 11.02 -0.34 8.18
C VAL A 144 12.47 -0.26 7.72
N PHE A 145 12.82 0.73 6.88
CA PHE A 145 14.19 0.85 6.37
C PHE A 145 15.20 1.21 7.47
N VAL A 146 14.85 2.12 8.39
CA VAL A 146 15.73 2.50 9.50
C VAL A 146 16.00 1.30 10.41
N VAL A 147 14.96 0.59 10.84
CA VAL A 147 15.12 -0.57 11.74
C VAL A 147 15.92 -1.67 11.06
N THR A 148 15.61 -2.03 9.81
CA THR A 148 16.39 -3.05 9.09
C THR A 148 17.85 -2.61 8.91
N ASN A 149 18.11 -1.33 8.63
CA ASN A 149 19.48 -0.82 8.50
C ASN A 149 20.25 -0.86 9.82
N GLN A 150 19.60 -0.52 10.94
CA GLN A 150 20.21 -0.58 12.28
C GLN A 150 20.64 -2.00 12.69
N THR A 151 20.00 -3.02 12.14
CA THR A 151 20.30 -4.43 12.45
C THR A 151 21.09 -5.14 11.32
N THR A 152 21.47 -4.42 10.26
CA THR A 152 22.24 -4.98 9.15
C THR A 152 23.70 -5.18 9.53
N GLY A 153 24.30 -6.30 9.10
CA GLY A 153 25.70 -6.63 9.35
C GLY A 153 25.96 -7.23 10.73
N GLN A 154 24.94 -7.40 11.56
CA GLN A 154 25.03 -8.19 12.78
C GLN A 154 25.16 -9.67 12.41
N SER A 155 26.02 -10.41 13.12
CA SER A 155 26.28 -11.83 12.89
C SER A 155 26.11 -12.62 14.19
N ILE A 156 25.60 -13.85 14.11
CA ILE A 156 25.48 -14.73 15.28
C ILE A 156 26.88 -15.21 15.68
N ARG A 157 27.25 -14.99 16.94
CA ARG A 157 28.53 -15.47 17.47
C ARG A 157 28.39 -16.91 17.94
N ALA A 158 28.90 -17.85 17.15
CA ALA A 158 28.78 -19.29 17.42
C ALA A 158 29.19 -19.72 18.84
N PRO A 159 30.29 -19.22 19.45
CA PRO A 159 30.64 -19.59 20.83
C PRO A 159 29.57 -19.18 21.85
N ILE A 160 28.86 -18.09 21.60
CA ILE A 160 27.81 -17.61 22.51
C ILE A 160 26.54 -18.41 22.29
N ALA A 161 26.15 -18.62 21.03
CA ALA A 161 25.01 -19.46 20.68
C ALA A 161 25.14 -20.89 21.25
N ALA A 162 26.31 -21.51 21.14
CA ALA A 162 26.60 -22.82 21.69
C ALA A 162 26.50 -22.86 23.22
N ASN A 163 26.97 -21.81 23.91
CA ASN A 163 26.88 -21.70 25.37
C ASN A 163 25.46 -21.37 25.88
N THR A 164 24.55 -20.98 24.98
CA THR A 164 23.15 -20.63 25.30
C THR A 164 22.15 -21.62 24.73
N GLU A 165 22.59 -22.85 24.42
CA GLU A 165 21.71 -23.89 23.86
C GLU A 165 20.46 -24.11 24.73
N GLY A 166 19.31 -24.27 24.09
CA GLY A 166 18.00 -24.37 24.75
C GLY A 166 17.39 -23.04 25.17
N SER A 167 18.08 -21.92 24.95
CA SER A 167 17.56 -20.57 25.18
C SER A 167 17.66 -19.69 23.92
N ASN A 168 16.83 -18.65 23.87
CA ASN A 168 16.82 -17.74 22.73
C ASN A 168 18.11 -16.89 22.73
N TYR A 169 18.73 -16.75 21.54
CA TYR A 169 19.97 -15.99 21.40
C TYR A 169 19.77 -14.53 21.85
N ALA A 170 20.49 -14.12 22.90
CA ALA A 170 20.22 -12.88 23.61
C ALA A 170 20.89 -11.64 23.01
N GLU A 171 21.86 -11.81 22.13
CA GLU A 171 22.65 -10.69 21.64
C GLU A 171 21.97 -9.94 20.51
N PHE A 172 22.20 -8.63 20.50
CA PHE A 172 21.68 -7.69 19.51
C PHE A 172 20.15 -7.65 19.47
N LYS A 173 19.63 -6.84 18.54
CA LYS A 173 18.21 -6.76 18.21
C LYS A 173 18.08 -7.09 16.74
N TRP A 174 17.04 -7.83 16.38
CA TRP A 174 16.92 -8.38 15.04
C TRP A 174 15.59 -8.02 14.42
N THR A 175 15.59 -7.71 13.12
CA THR A 175 14.39 -7.91 12.31
C THR A 175 14.31 -9.36 11.86
N PRO A 176 13.14 -9.89 11.46
CA PRO A 176 13.06 -11.21 10.83
C PRO A 176 14.05 -11.35 9.66
N GLU A 177 14.16 -10.34 8.79
CA GLU A 177 15.07 -10.35 7.64
C GLU A 177 16.54 -10.53 8.08
N THR A 178 17.00 -9.73 9.04
CA THR A 178 18.42 -9.76 9.45
C THR A 178 18.75 -10.95 10.32
N TRP A 179 17.79 -11.44 11.12
CA TRP A 179 17.94 -12.67 11.90
C TRP A 179 18.24 -13.86 10.99
N PHE A 180 17.36 -14.12 10.03
CA PHE A 180 17.50 -15.30 9.17
C PHE A 180 18.71 -15.21 8.24
N LYS A 181 19.12 -13.99 7.82
CA LYS A 181 20.40 -13.81 7.13
C LYS A 181 21.58 -14.27 7.99
N ALA A 182 21.61 -13.87 9.26
CA ALA A 182 22.67 -14.28 10.17
C ALA A 182 22.61 -15.78 10.53
N VAL A 183 21.42 -16.40 10.49
CA VAL A 183 21.26 -17.86 10.60
C VAL A 183 21.88 -18.57 9.38
N LEU A 184 21.70 -18.04 8.16
CA LEU A 184 22.28 -18.62 6.94
C LEU A 184 23.80 -18.48 6.82
N ASP A 185 24.40 -17.56 7.59
CA ASP A 185 25.86 -17.42 7.70
C ASP A 185 26.49 -18.55 8.56
N LEU A 186 25.67 -19.29 9.33
CA LEU A 186 26.10 -20.45 10.09
C LEU A 186 26.05 -21.73 9.22
N PRO A 187 26.91 -22.72 9.50
CA PRO A 187 26.86 -24.03 8.85
C PRO A 187 25.66 -24.84 9.36
N LEU A 188 24.49 -24.63 8.76
CA LEU A 188 23.28 -25.42 9.04
C LEU A 188 23.48 -26.87 8.59
N ALA A 189 23.11 -27.83 9.43
CA ALA A 189 23.23 -29.26 9.12
C ALA A 189 22.24 -29.75 8.04
N ASP A 190 21.14 -29.02 7.84
CA ASP A 190 20.06 -29.35 6.90
C ASP A 190 20.02 -28.34 5.74
N GLU A 191 20.49 -28.78 4.57
CA GLU A 191 20.51 -27.97 3.34
C GLU A 191 19.10 -27.62 2.84
N GLN A 192 18.12 -28.52 3.01
CA GLN A 192 16.74 -28.21 2.61
C GLN A 192 16.19 -27.06 3.45
N ARG A 193 16.53 -27.03 4.75
CA ARG A 193 16.16 -25.93 5.64
C ARG A 193 16.84 -24.63 5.23
N ARG A 194 18.11 -24.71 4.82
CA ARG A 194 18.87 -23.58 4.30
C ARG A 194 18.17 -22.93 3.11
N ASP A 195 17.76 -23.73 2.13
CA ASP A 195 17.06 -23.26 0.93
C ASP A 195 15.68 -22.65 1.26
N GLU A 196 14.95 -23.25 2.21
CA GLU A 196 13.67 -22.70 2.68
C GLU A 196 13.86 -21.32 3.31
N ILE A 197 14.84 -21.17 4.20
CA ILE A 197 15.15 -19.91 4.87
C ILE A 197 15.57 -18.85 3.83
N ASP A 198 16.41 -19.19 2.86
CA ASP A 198 16.87 -18.28 1.81
C ASP A 198 15.70 -17.74 0.95
N SER A 199 14.80 -18.64 0.54
CA SER A 199 13.57 -18.27 -0.16
C SER A 199 12.69 -17.32 0.67
N LYS A 200 12.58 -17.56 1.99
CA LYS A 200 11.80 -16.69 2.88
C LYS A 200 12.45 -15.34 3.13
N ILE A 201 13.78 -15.27 3.21
CA ILE A 201 14.52 -14.01 3.25
C ILE A 201 14.24 -13.20 1.99
N THR A 202 14.23 -13.84 0.82
CA THR A 202 13.90 -13.17 -0.45
C THR A 202 12.52 -12.50 -0.38
N ASN A 203 11.52 -13.18 0.18
CA ASN A 203 10.19 -12.60 0.40
C ASN A 203 10.20 -11.43 1.39
N MET A 204 10.99 -11.49 2.46
CA MET A 204 11.13 -10.39 3.44
C MET A 204 11.79 -9.15 2.80
N VAL A 205 12.82 -9.36 1.98
CA VAL A 205 13.46 -8.29 1.20
C VAL A 205 12.45 -7.69 0.22
N ALA A 206 11.71 -8.53 -0.51
CA ALA A 206 10.68 -8.08 -1.44
C ALA A 206 9.60 -7.25 -0.73
N TRP A 207 9.11 -7.70 0.43
CA TRP A 207 8.14 -6.97 1.26
C TRP A 207 8.66 -5.57 1.63
N ARG A 208 9.89 -5.45 2.14
CA ARG A 208 10.49 -4.16 2.48
C ARG A 208 10.54 -3.22 1.27
N TRP A 209 10.97 -3.72 0.11
CA TRP A 209 11.07 -2.91 -1.10
C TRP A 209 9.72 -2.58 -1.74
N MET A 210 8.68 -3.40 -1.53
CA MET A 210 7.31 -3.14 -2.01
C MET A 210 6.66 -1.89 -1.39
N LEU A 211 7.16 -1.39 -0.25
CA LEU A 211 6.72 -0.12 0.31
C LEU A 211 7.07 1.09 -0.58
N VAL A 212 8.16 1.02 -1.35
CA VAL A 212 8.56 2.10 -2.28
C VAL A 212 7.54 2.29 -3.41
N PRO A 213 7.17 1.27 -4.21
CA PRO A 213 6.15 1.46 -5.25
C PRO A 213 4.77 1.78 -4.67
N ILE A 214 4.41 1.25 -3.48
CA ILE A 214 3.16 1.66 -2.80
C ILE A 214 3.17 3.16 -2.51
N PHE A 215 4.26 3.68 -1.93
CA PHE A 215 4.39 5.11 -1.63
C PHE A 215 4.28 5.98 -2.89
N ILE A 216 4.94 5.59 -3.98
CA ILE A 216 4.85 6.31 -5.26
C ILE A 216 3.40 6.33 -5.75
N VAL A 217 2.70 5.21 -5.67
CA VAL A 217 1.30 5.10 -6.11
C VAL A 217 0.34 5.86 -5.19
N ASP A 218 0.58 5.92 -3.89
CA ASP A 218 -0.17 6.77 -2.96
C ASP A 218 -0.06 8.25 -3.37
N VAL A 219 1.16 8.72 -3.67
CA VAL A 219 1.40 10.10 -4.13
C VAL A 219 0.70 10.37 -5.46
N ILE A 220 0.77 9.44 -6.41
CA ILE A 220 0.07 9.56 -7.70
C ILE A 220 -1.45 9.60 -7.49
N ALA A 221 -1.99 8.68 -6.71
CA ALA A 221 -3.43 8.59 -6.45
C ALA A 221 -3.94 9.86 -5.75
N PHE A 222 -3.19 10.37 -4.77
CA PHE A 222 -3.47 11.65 -4.13
C PHE A 222 -3.44 12.83 -5.11
N GLY A 223 -2.44 12.89 -5.99
CA GLY A 223 -2.32 13.92 -7.02
C GLY A 223 -3.50 13.89 -8.01
N VAL A 224 -3.88 12.71 -8.48
CA VAL A 224 -5.04 12.50 -9.36
C VAL A 224 -6.33 12.94 -8.69
N THR A 225 -6.54 12.57 -7.43
CA THR A 225 -7.75 12.99 -6.67
C THR A 225 -7.75 14.48 -6.40
N THR A 226 -6.60 15.09 -6.12
CA THR A 226 -6.46 16.54 -5.98
C THR A 226 -6.90 17.25 -7.25
N PHE A 227 -6.42 16.79 -8.41
CA PHE A 227 -6.83 17.34 -9.70
C PHE A 227 -8.33 17.18 -9.94
N ALA A 228 -8.90 16.00 -9.66
CA ALA A 228 -10.33 15.75 -9.78
C ALA A 228 -11.16 16.67 -8.88
N TRP A 229 -10.72 16.87 -7.64
CA TRP A 229 -11.35 17.75 -6.66
C TRP A 229 -11.32 19.22 -7.10
N LEU A 230 -10.17 19.71 -7.57
CA LEU A 230 -10.01 21.07 -8.10
C LEU A 230 -10.93 21.30 -9.30
N LYS A 231 -11.05 20.33 -10.21
CA LYS A 231 -11.96 20.41 -11.37
C LYS A 231 -13.43 20.48 -10.94
N GLN A 232 -13.84 19.68 -9.95
CA GLN A 232 -15.20 19.75 -9.39
C GLN A 232 -15.50 21.11 -8.75
N ARG A 233 -14.53 21.72 -8.05
CA ARG A 233 -14.69 23.07 -7.47
C ARG A 233 -14.85 24.14 -8.53
N LYS A 234 -13.97 24.18 -9.54
CA LYS A 234 -14.05 25.17 -10.63
C LYS A 234 -15.42 25.15 -11.33
N ASN A 235 -15.92 23.97 -11.68
CA ASN A 235 -17.21 23.82 -12.35
C ASN A 235 -18.40 24.26 -11.49
N SER A 236 -18.27 24.20 -10.16
CA SER A 236 -19.32 24.65 -9.23
C SER A 236 -19.43 26.18 -9.21
N THR A 237 -18.29 26.86 -9.21
CA THR A 237 -18.22 28.33 -9.21
C THR A 237 -18.77 28.91 -10.52
N THR A 238 -18.41 28.33 -11.68
CA THR A 238 -18.91 28.81 -12.99
C THR A 238 -20.44 28.70 -13.07
N ARG A 239 -21.02 27.59 -12.59
CA ARG A 239 -22.48 27.38 -12.63
C ARG A 239 -23.25 28.37 -11.76
N ALA A 240 -22.71 28.72 -10.58
CA ALA A 240 -23.30 29.74 -9.71
C ALA A 240 -23.28 31.13 -10.36
N SER A 241 -22.18 31.49 -11.04
CA SER A 241 -22.07 32.77 -11.75
C SER A 241 -23.04 32.88 -12.94
N SER A 242 -23.25 31.79 -13.69
CA SER A 242 -24.19 31.80 -14.82
C SER A 242 -25.66 31.91 -14.38
N ALA A 243 -26.03 31.33 -13.24
CA ALA A 243 -27.39 31.42 -12.71
C ALA A 243 -27.78 32.87 -12.36
N ASN A 244 -26.84 33.63 -11.78
CA ASN A 244 -27.08 35.03 -11.37
C ASN A 244 -27.14 36.02 -12.56
N THR A 245 -26.77 35.61 -13.77
CA THR A 245 -26.73 36.50 -14.95
C THR A 245 -28.07 36.51 -15.71
N ILE A 246 -28.93 35.51 -15.51
CA ILE A 246 -30.22 35.37 -16.22
C ILE A 246 -31.35 36.13 -15.51
N GLU A 247 -31.17 36.53 -14.25
CA GLU A 247 -32.19 37.26 -13.46
C GLU A 247 -32.07 38.79 -13.49
N LYS A 248 -31.35 39.37 -14.47
CA LYS A 248 -31.32 40.82 -14.69
C LYS A 248 -31.80 41.18 -16.08
#